data_AF-A0A1S3GXH5-F1
#
_entry.id   AF-A0A1S3GXH5-F1
#
_cell.length_a   1.000
_cell.length_b   1.000
_cell.length_c   1.000
_cell.angle_alpha   90.00
_cell.angle_beta   90.00
_cell.angle_gamma   90.00
#
_symmetry.space_group_name_H-M   'P 1'
#
loop_
_entity.id
_entity.type
_entity.pdbx_description
1 polymer ?
#
loop_
_entity_poly.entity_id
_entity_poly.type
_entity_poly.pdbx_seq_one_letter_code
_entity_poly.pdbx_strand_id
1 'polypeptide(L)'
;MFLRSLILSLEHFTTIQPEFADYVTKECHLLKYLDEFGRQVDYLHRLVNIINVQTLTQENVSCLNTTLVFLMFANRRGELPKYLSALREEKYCRPHEKKGGDVLMKNFRDLLLFWQEHYLHKDKDCSALEKSSRISFDYWKKTVTLLVDDDRNQHTSVLHYIPPDKCRDN
;
A
#
# COMPACT_ATOMS: atom_id res chain seq x y z
N MET A 1 -7.16 -5.76 9.98
CA MET A 1 -8.60 -5.39 10.05
C MET A 1 -8.83 -4.00 10.66
N PHE A 2 -8.41 -3.73 11.91
CA PHE A 2 -8.64 -2.42 12.57
C PHE A 2 -8.06 -1.22 11.80
N LEU A 3 -6.77 -1.25 11.45
CA LEU A 3 -6.12 -0.16 10.72
C LEU A 3 -6.80 0.15 9.38
N ARG A 4 -7.22 -0.89 8.65
CA ARG A 4 -7.98 -0.76 7.41
C ARG A 4 -9.30 -0.03 7.65
N SER A 5 -10.06 -0.41 8.68
CA SER A 5 -11.31 0.27 9.01
C SER A 5 -11.09 1.75 9.32
N LEU A 6 -10.02 2.11 10.05
CA LEU A 6 -9.72 3.51 10.35
C LEU A 6 -9.41 4.32 9.08
N ILE A 7 -8.62 3.76 8.16
CA ILE A 7 -8.29 4.44 6.89
C ILE A 7 -9.49 4.57 5.97
N LEU A 8 -10.34 3.54 5.89
CA LEU A 8 -11.61 3.62 5.16
C LEU A 8 -12.53 4.69 5.76
N SER A 9 -12.61 4.79 7.10
CA SER A 9 -13.38 5.83 7.79
C SER A 9 -12.79 7.22 7.54
N LEU A 10 -11.47 7.37 7.61
CA LEU A 10 -10.79 8.63 7.31
C LEU A 10 -11.13 9.10 5.90
N GLU A 11 -10.92 8.26 4.88
CA GLU A 11 -11.26 8.60 3.49
C GLU A 11 -12.76 8.91 3.33
N HIS A 12 -13.64 8.16 3.99
CA HIS A 12 -15.08 8.39 3.90
C HIS A 12 -15.48 9.78 4.42
N PHE A 13 -14.98 10.18 5.58
CA PHE A 13 -15.31 11.46 6.18
C PHE A 13 -14.59 12.65 5.53
N THR A 14 -13.43 12.44 4.91
CA THR A 14 -12.73 13.54 4.22
C THR A 14 -13.18 13.73 2.77
N THR A 15 -13.66 12.68 2.09
CA THR A 15 -13.96 12.73 0.65
C THR A 15 -15.42 12.52 0.28
N ILE A 16 -16.17 11.69 1.01
CA ILE A 16 -17.56 11.33 0.68
C ILE A 16 -18.55 12.15 1.52
N GLN A 17 -18.22 12.40 2.79
CA GLN A 17 -19.05 13.16 3.73
C GLN A 17 -18.28 14.36 4.31
N PRO A 18 -17.96 15.37 3.48
CA PRO A 18 -17.11 16.50 3.87
C PRO A 18 -17.70 17.33 5.02
N GLU A 19 -18.99 17.22 5.33
CA GLU A 19 -19.60 17.79 6.52
C GLU A 19 -18.95 17.33 7.84
N PHE A 20 -18.31 16.15 7.83
CA PHE A 20 -17.55 15.62 8.98
C PHE A 20 -16.05 15.94 8.94
N ALA A 21 -15.55 16.62 7.90
CA ALA A 21 -14.12 16.93 7.77
C ALA A 21 -13.60 17.79 8.93
N ASP A 22 -14.42 18.72 9.43
CA ASP A 22 -14.11 19.53 10.60
C ASP A 22 -13.99 18.67 11.86
N TYR A 23 -14.89 17.72 12.06
CA TYR A 23 -14.82 16.77 13.18
C TYR A 23 -13.53 15.93 13.11
N VAL A 24 -13.19 15.41 11.93
CA VAL A 24 -11.95 14.61 11.73
C VAL A 24 -10.70 15.42 12.10
N THR A 25 -10.62 16.66 11.64
CA THR A 25 -9.42 17.50 11.78
C THR A 25 -9.28 18.18 13.14
N LYS A 26 -10.41 18.48 13.81
CA LYS A 26 -10.44 19.27 15.06
C LYS A 26 -10.75 18.44 16.30
N GLU A 27 -11.59 17.41 16.19
CA GLU A 27 -12.15 16.70 17.35
C GLU A 27 -11.69 15.25 17.46
N CYS A 28 -11.54 14.55 16.33
CA CYS A 28 -11.15 13.14 16.33
C CYS A 28 -9.63 12.97 16.36
N HIS A 29 -9.04 12.94 17.55
CA HIS A 29 -7.59 12.78 17.73
C HIS A 29 -7.01 11.54 17.02
N LEU A 30 -7.76 10.43 16.97
CA LEU A 30 -7.32 9.20 16.32
C LEU A 30 -7.21 9.34 14.80
N LEU A 31 -8.25 9.89 14.15
CA LEU A 31 -8.23 10.06 12.71
C LEU A 31 -7.27 11.16 12.29
N LYS A 32 -7.19 12.25 13.05
CA LYS A 32 -6.18 13.29 12.87
C LYS A 32 -4.75 12.73 12.92
N TYR A 33 -4.46 11.90 13.92
CA TYR A 33 -3.16 11.24 14.05
C TYR A 33 -2.86 10.32 12.85
N LEU A 34 -3.88 9.63 12.34
CA LEU A 34 -3.74 8.72 11.21
C LEU A 34 -3.61 9.45 9.86
N ASP A 35 -4.15 10.66 9.75
CA ASP A 35 -4.09 11.49 8.54
C ASP A 35 -2.67 12.05 8.26
N GLU A 36 -1.80 12.05 9.27
CA GLU A 36 -0.40 12.47 9.12
C GLU A 36 0.35 11.57 8.12
N PHE A 37 0.83 12.16 7.01
CA PHE A 37 1.57 11.46 5.97
C PHE A 37 2.70 10.57 6.50
N GLY A 38 3.54 11.11 7.40
CA GLY A 38 4.64 10.35 7.99
C GLY A 38 4.18 9.10 8.75
N ARG A 39 3.04 9.17 9.44
CA ARG A 39 2.44 8.02 10.13
C ARG A 39 1.93 6.98 9.15
N GLN A 40 1.30 7.42 8.06
CA GLN A 40 0.83 6.49 7.03
C GLN A 40 2.00 5.73 6.39
N VAL A 41 3.11 6.42 6.08
CA VAL A 41 4.32 5.79 5.56
C VAL A 41 4.94 4.83 6.58
N ASP A 42 5.00 5.20 7.87
CA ASP A 42 5.45 4.30 8.95
C ASP A 42 4.62 3.01 9.00
N TYR A 43 3.29 3.12 8.88
CA TYR A 43 2.40 1.95 8.85
C TYR A 43 2.62 1.09 7.61
N LEU A 44 2.73 1.70 6.43
CA LEU A 44 3.03 1.00 5.18
C LEU A 44 4.33 0.22 5.27
N HIS A 45 5.41 0.86 5.75
CA HIS A 45 6.70 0.23 5.95
C HIS A 45 6.61 -0.98 6.88
N ARG A 46 5.86 -0.87 7.99
CA ARG A 46 5.65 -2.00 8.91
C ARG A 46 4.83 -3.12 8.27
N LEU A 47 3.71 -2.80 7.62
CA LEU A 47 2.81 -3.78 7.01
C LEU A 47 3.50 -4.61 5.92
N VAL A 48 4.37 -3.98 5.13
CA VAL A 48 5.13 -4.67 4.08
C VAL A 48 6.26 -5.50 4.67
N ASN A 49 6.97 -5.04 5.71
CA ASN A 49 8.10 -5.77 6.30
C ASN A 49 7.72 -7.02 7.10
N ILE A 50 6.51 -7.06 7.69
CA ILE A 50 6.09 -8.21 8.52
C ILE A 50 5.67 -9.43 7.71
N ILE A 51 5.59 -9.32 6.38
CA ILE A 51 5.23 -10.40 5.47
C ILE A 51 6.19 -10.47 4.29
N ASN A 52 6.36 -11.66 3.75
CA ASN A 52 6.93 -11.92 2.44
C ASN A 52 6.15 -13.06 1.78
N VAL A 53 6.43 -13.36 0.51
CA VAL A 53 5.71 -14.41 -0.24
C VAL A 53 5.81 -15.78 0.44
N GLN A 54 6.92 -16.10 1.09
CA GLN A 54 7.11 -17.40 1.76
C GLN A 54 6.34 -17.52 3.08
N THR A 55 6.09 -16.40 3.77
CA THR A 55 5.38 -16.36 5.05
C THR A 55 3.91 -15.95 4.93
N LEU A 56 3.41 -15.73 3.71
CA LEU A 56 2.07 -15.23 3.47
C LEU A 56 1.04 -16.34 3.72
N THR A 57 0.03 -16.04 4.53
CA THR A 57 -1.05 -16.95 4.93
C THR A 57 -2.41 -16.28 4.72
N GLN A 58 -3.49 -17.06 4.83
CA GLN A 58 -4.85 -16.51 4.78
C GLN A 58 -5.12 -15.49 5.91
N GLU A 59 -4.40 -15.57 7.02
CA GLU A 59 -4.58 -14.67 8.17
C GLU A 59 -3.84 -13.34 7.99
N ASN A 60 -2.62 -13.38 7.46
CA ASN A 60 -1.76 -12.20 7.34
C ASN A 60 -1.82 -11.50 5.97
N VAL A 61 -2.46 -12.10 4.94
CA VAL A 61 -2.72 -11.43 3.64
C VAL A 61 -3.49 -10.10 3.79
N SER A 62 -4.21 -9.96 4.91
CA SER A 62 -4.87 -8.70 5.27
C SER A 62 -3.90 -7.53 5.45
N CYS A 63 -2.62 -7.78 5.74
CA CYS A 63 -1.59 -6.74 5.79
C CYS A 63 -1.35 -6.15 4.39
N LEU A 64 -1.14 -7.01 3.38
CA LEU A 64 -0.99 -6.59 1.99
C LEU A 64 -2.24 -5.87 1.47
N ASN A 65 -3.43 -6.42 1.74
CA ASN A 65 -4.68 -5.77 1.36
C ASN A 65 -4.84 -4.40 2.05
N THR A 66 -4.42 -4.27 3.31
CA THR A 66 -4.45 -2.97 4.00
C THR A 66 -3.47 -1.99 3.35
N THR A 67 -2.23 -2.40 3.07
CA THR A 67 -1.24 -1.60 2.32
C THR A 67 -1.81 -1.10 1.00
N LEU A 68 -2.48 -1.97 0.25
CA LEU A 68 -3.12 -1.60 -1.01
C LEU A 68 -4.23 -0.56 -0.85
N VAL A 69 -5.04 -0.61 0.21
CA VAL A 69 -6.06 0.42 0.48
C VAL A 69 -5.43 1.81 0.68
N PHE A 70 -4.35 1.91 1.47
CA PHE A 70 -3.62 3.17 1.62
C PHE A 70 -3.15 3.72 0.28
N LEU A 71 -2.52 2.87 -0.53
CA LEU A 71 -1.98 3.28 -1.84
C LEU A 71 -3.07 3.57 -2.87
N MET A 72 -4.23 2.92 -2.77
CA MET A 72 -5.42 3.24 -3.57
C MET A 72 -5.92 4.64 -3.28
N PHE A 73 -6.00 5.04 -2.01
CA PHE A 73 -6.39 6.40 -1.66
C PHE A 73 -5.34 7.44 -2.06
N ALA A 74 -4.05 7.12 -1.89
CA ALA A 74 -2.98 7.94 -2.46
C ALA A 74 -3.10 8.09 -3.98
N ASN A 75 -3.44 7.01 -4.70
CA ASN A 75 -3.64 7.03 -6.14
C ASN A 75 -4.84 7.89 -6.55
N ARG A 76 -5.96 7.83 -5.82
CA ARG A 76 -7.14 8.71 -6.05
C ARG A 76 -6.78 10.19 -5.94
N ARG A 77 -5.88 10.54 -5.01
CA ARG A 77 -5.39 11.91 -4.80
C ARG A 77 -4.23 12.32 -5.72
N GLY A 78 -3.76 11.43 -6.59
CA GLY A 78 -2.57 11.68 -7.43
C GLY A 78 -1.25 11.69 -6.63
N GLU A 79 -1.24 11.18 -5.41
CA GLU A 79 -0.08 11.17 -4.51
C GLU A 79 0.68 9.83 -4.50
N LEU A 80 0.26 8.83 -5.28
CA LEU A 80 0.89 7.51 -5.25
C LEU A 80 2.43 7.54 -5.39
N PRO A 81 3.03 8.29 -6.33
CA PRO A 81 4.49 8.40 -6.41
C PRO A 81 5.17 8.92 -5.14
N LYS A 82 4.55 9.90 -4.46
CA LYS A 82 5.05 10.46 -3.19
C LYS A 82 5.11 9.40 -2.10
N TYR A 83 4.11 8.52 -2.01
CA TYR A 83 4.11 7.41 -1.06
C TYR A 83 5.15 6.34 -1.40
N LEU A 84 5.29 5.96 -2.68
CA LEU A 84 6.29 4.96 -3.10
C LEU A 84 7.72 5.46 -2.90
N SER A 85 7.99 6.73 -3.22
CA SER A 85 9.27 7.37 -2.93
C SER A 85 9.58 7.33 -1.43
N ALA A 86 8.62 7.75 -0.60
CA ALA A 86 8.80 7.76 0.85
C ALA A 86 8.96 6.35 1.44
N LEU A 87 8.29 5.34 0.87
CA LEU A 87 8.41 3.95 1.32
C LEU A 87 9.83 3.39 1.12
N ARG A 88 10.54 3.84 0.07
CA ARG A 88 11.93 3.50 -0.19
C ARG A 88 12.91 4.20 0.77
N GLU A 89 12.57 5.39 1.28
CA GLU A 89 13.48 6.20 2.08
C GLU A 89 13.85 5.56 3.42
N GLU A 90 15.15 5.47 3.69
CA GLU A 90 15.69 4.84 4.91
C GLU A 90 15.28 5.53 6.21
N LYS A 91 14.82 6.79 6.16
CA LYS A 91 14.39 7.53 7.36
C LYS A 91 13.18 6.90 8.06
N TYR A 92 12.42 6.07 7.34
CA TYR A 92 11.32 5.27 7.88
C TYR A 92 11.73 3.83 8.24
N CYS A 93 12.97 3.44 7.90
CA CYS A 93 13.58 2.20 8.35
C CYS A 93 14.01 2.34 9.82
N ARG A 94 13.95 1.24 10.59
CA ARG A 94 14.46 1.28 11.97
C ARG A 94 15.98 1.46 11.96
N PRO A 95 16.58 2.10 12.98
CA PRO A 95 18.02 2.39 13.04
C PRO A 95 18.98 1.20 12.86
N HIS A 96 18.48 -0.03 12.98
CA HIS A 96 19.26 -1.27 12.84
C HIS A 96 19.13 -1.93 11.45
N GLU A 97 18.31 -1.41 10.54
CA GLU A 97 18.07 -1.96 9.20
C GLU A 97 18.79 -1.13 8.11
N LYS A 98 20.13 -1.14 8.13
CA LYS A 98 21.01 -0.28 7.29
C LYS A 98 21.03 -0.58 5.76
N LYS A 99 20.11 -1.39 5.24
CA LYS A 99 20.00 -1.72 3.79
C LYS A 99 18.54 -1.97 3.37
N GLY A 100 17.60 -1.23 3.97
CA GLY A 100 16.18 -1.61 3.99
C GLY A 100 15.38 -1.28 2.73
N GLY A 101 15.59 -0.11 2.12
CA GLY A 101 14.69 0.43 1.09
C GLY A 101 14.57 -0.45 -0.17
N ASP A 102 15.69 -0.82 -0.78
CA ASP A 102 15.65 -1.63 -2.01
C ASP A 102 15.13 -3.05 -1.75
N VAL A 103 15.48 -3.64 -0.59
CA VAL A 103 14.98 -4.97 -0.17
C VAL A 103 13.47 -4.93 0.08
N LEU A 104 12.99 -3.88 0.75
CA LEU A 104 11.57 -3.65 0.98
C LEU A 104 10.81 -3.52 -0.33
N MET A 105 11.32 -2.71 -1.27
CA MET A 105 10.64 -2.49 -2.55
C MET A 105 10.62 -3.78 -3.39
N LYS A 106 11.69 -4.59 -3.37
CA LYS A 106 11.70 -5.93 -3.97
C LYS A 106 10.65 -6.84 -3.34
N ASN A 107 10.64 -6.96 -2.00
CA ASN A 107 9.62 -7.73 -1.28
C ASN A 107 8.20 -7.25 -1.60
N PHE A 108 7.99 -5.92 -1.66
CA PHE A 108 6.70 -5.37 -1.99
C PHE A 108 6.26 -5.72 -3.42
N ARG A 109 7.19 -5.66 -4.39
CA ARG A 109 6.92 -6.09 -5.76
C ARG A 109 6.51 -7.55 -5.83
N ASP A 110 7.23 -8.44 -5.13
CA ASP A 110 6.94 -9.88 -5.10
C ASP A 110 5.56 -10.17 -4.49
N LEU A 111 5.24 -9.47 -3.39
CA LEU A 111 3.92 -9.55 -2.75
C LEU A 111 2.79 -9.11 -3.70
N LEU A 112 3.00 -8.06 -4.50
CA LEU A 112 2.01 -7.58 -5.47
C LEU A 112 1.81 -8.57 -6.63
N LEU A 113 2.89 -9.16 -7.13
CA LEU A 113 2.82 -10.22 -8.15
C LEU A 113 2.05 -11.44 -7.60
N PHE A 114 2.39 -11.87 -6.38
CA PHE A 114 1.63 -12.91 -5.69
C PHE A 114 0.15 -12.53 -5.53
N TRP A 115 -0.17 -11.28 -5.21
CA TRP A 115 -1.56 -10.81 -5.11
C TRP A 115 -2.29 -10.94 -6.45
N GLN A 116 -1.65 -10.58 -7.58
CA GLN A 116 -2.24 -10.74 -8.91
C GLN A 116 -2.52 -12.21 -9.21
N GLU A 117 -1.55 -13.09 -8.96
CA GLU A 117 -1.75 -14.52 -9.12
C GLU A 117 -2.88 -15.02 -8.20
N HIS A 118 -2.93 -14.57 -6.95
CA HIS A 118 -3.93 -15.04 -6.00
C HIS A 118 -5.36 -14.61 -6.33
N TYR A 119 -5.57 -13.36 -6.79
CA TYR A 119 -6.90 -12.76 -6.95
C TYR A 119 -7.38 -12.65 -8.40
N LEU A 120 -6.50 -12.71 -9.40
CA LEU A 120 -6.88 -12.58 -10.82
C LEU A 120 -7.05 -13.91 -11.56
N HIS A 121 -6.67 -15.03 -10.95
CA HIS A 121 -6.98 -16.35 -11.50
C HIS A 121 -8.48 -16.65 -11.42
N LYS A 122 -8.98 -17.39 -12.42
CA LYS A 122 -10.42 -17.67 -12.60
C LYS A 122 -11.05 -18.28 -11.34
N ASP A 123 -12.30 -17.90 -11.09
CA ASP A 123 -13.21 -18.45 -10.05
C ASP A 123 -12.90 -18.09 -8.58
N LYS A 124 -12.03 -17.09 -8.33
CA LYS A 124 -11.85 -16.51 -6.99
C LYS A 124 -12.97 -15.55 -6.61
N ASP A 125 -13.66 -15.86 -5.51
CA ASP A 125 -14.61 -14.91 -4.90
C ASP A 125 -13.88 -13.73 -4.26
N CYS A 126 -13.84 -12.61 -4.98
CA CYS A 126 -13.26 -11.35 -4.51
C CYS A 126 -14.29 -10.45 -3.80
N SER A 127 -15.55 -10.89 -3.70
CA SER A 127 -16.66 -10.10 -3.14
C SER A 127 -16.41 -9.71 -1.69
N ALA A 128 -15.72 -10.55 -0.93
CA ALA A 128 -15.36 -10.24 0.46
C ALA A 128 -14.41 -9.02 0.54
N LEU A 129 -13.48 -8.89 -0.43
CA LEU A 129 -12.56 -7.75 -0.49
C LEU A 129 -13.31 -6.46 -0.84
N GLU A 130 -14.20 -6.52 -1.82
CA GLU A 130 -15.05 -5.40 -2.22
C GLU A 130 -15.97 -4.96 -1.08
N LYS A 131 -16.73 -5.90 -0.50
CA LYS A 131 -17.68 -5.61 0.58
C LYS A 131 -16.98 -5.04 1.81
N SER A 132 -15.81 -5.58 2.17
CA SER A 132 -15.08 -5.12 3.36
C SER A 132 -14.33 -3.80 3.17
N SER A 133 -14.08 -3.37 1.92
CA SER A 133 -13.41 -2.10 1.62
C SER A 133 -14.34 -1.02 1.07
N ARG A 134 -15.50 -1.39 0.53
CA ARG A 134 -16.35 -0.53 -0.31
C ARG A 134 -15.60 0.06 -1.52
N ILE A 135 -14.57 -0.64 -2.00
CA ILE A 135 -13.80 -0.30 -3.20
C ILE A 135 -14.08 -1.39 -4.22
N SER A 136 -14.47 -1.01 -5.44
CA SER A 136 -14.71 -1.98 -6.51
C SER A 136 -13.43 -2.75 -6.86
N PHE A 137 -13.57 -4.04 -7.14
CA PHE A 137 -12.47 -4.92 -7.48
C PHE A 137 -11.79 -4.48 -8.78
N ASP A 138 -12.51 -3.82 -9.68
CA ASP A 138 -11.92 -3.17 -10.84
C ASP A 138 -10.88 -2.10 -10.47
N TYR A 139 -11.13 -1.33 -9.41
CA TYR A 139 -10.16 -0.37 -8.93
C TYR A 139 -8.97 -1.04 -8.22
N TRP A 140 -9.21 -2.18 -7.56
CA TRP A 140 -8.15 -3.02 -7.02
C TRP A 140 -7.20 -3.48 -8.14
N LYS A 141 -7.77 -4.11 -9.18
CA LYS A 141 -7.06 -4.55 -10.38
C LYS A 141 -6.25 -3.41 -10.99
N LYS A 142 -6.91 -2.28 -11.29
CA LYS A 142 -6.26 -1.12 -11.91
C LYS A 142 -5.06 -0.63 -11.10
N THR A 143 -5.21 -0.50 -9.79
CA THR A 143 -4.12 0.02 -8.94
C THR A 143 -2.98 -0.98 -8.84
N VAL A 144 -3.25 -2.28 -8.71
CA VAL A 144 -2.18 -3.30 -8.69
C VAL A 144 -1.47 -3.35 -10.04
N THR A 145 -2.18 -3.29 -11.16
CA THR A 145 -1.57 -3.20 -12.50
C THR A 145 -0.62 -2.00 -12.63
N LEU A 146 -1.01 -0.83 -12.11
CA LEU A 146 -0.12 0.35 -12.09
C LEU A 146 1.13 0.14 -11.23
N LEU A 147 0.99 -0.54 -10.09
CA LEU A 147 2.08 -0.78 -9.14
C LEU A 147 3.09 -1.83 -9.65
N VAL A 148 2.64 -2.81 -10.43
CA VAL A 148 3.47 -3.90 -10.96
C VAL A 148 3.96 -3.68 -12.39
N ASP A 149 3.67 -2.51 -12.97
CA ASP A 149 4.06 -2.16 -14.34
C ASP A 149 5.58 -2.32 -14.53
N ASP A 150 5.98 -2.86 -15.68
CA ASP A 150 7.39 -3.13 -16.00
C ASP A 150 8.13 -1.92 -16.57
N ASP A 151 7.44 -0.80 -16.85
CA ASP A 151 8.08 0.44 -17.26
C ASP A 151 8.77 1.14 -16.06
N ARG A 152 10.10 1.14 -16.10
CA ARG A 152 10.95 1.81 -15.10
C ARG A 152 10.84 3.33 -15.13
N ASN A 153 10.23 3.94 -16.15
CA ASN A 153 9.98 5.38 -16.18
C ASN A 153 8.65 5.75 -15.49
N GLN A 154 7.82 4.76 -15.19
CA GLN A 154 6.51 5.00 -14.60
C GLN A 154 6.62 5.18 -13.08
N HIS A 155 6.49 6.41 -12.59
CA HIS A 155 6.61 6.74 -11.15
C HIS A 155 5.54 6.12 -10.23
N THR A 156 4.47 5.55 -10.81
CA THR A 156 3.46 4.76 -10.08
C THR A 156 3.82 3.29 -9.96
N SER A 157 4.85 2.81 -10.67
CA SER A 157 5.35 1.44 -10.58
C SER A 157 6.33 1.31 -9.42
N VAL A 158 6.25 0.20 -8.68
CA VAL A 158 7.24 -0.18 -7.67
C VAL A 158 8.60 -0.43 -8.32
N LEU A 159 8.63 -0.93 -9.56
CA LEU A 159 9.88 -1.26 -10.27
C LEU A 159 10.76 -0.03 -10.53
N HIS A 160 10.15 1.16 -10.72
CA HIS A 160 10.86 2.44 -10.84
C HIS A 160 11.81 2.70 -9.65
N TYR A 161 11.43 2.25 -8.46
CA TYR A 161 12.15 2.48 -7.21
C TYR A 161 13.11 1.34 -6.85
N ILE A 162 13.16 0.26 -7.63
CA ILE A 162 14.10 -0.84 -7.44
C ILE A 162 15.29 -0.61 -8.37
N PRO A 163 16.54 -0.53 -7.87
CA PRO A 163 17.69 -0.38 -8.74
C PRO A 163 17.78 -1.54 -9.74
N PRO A 164 18.20 -1.30 -10.99
CA PRO A 164 18.49 -2.39 -11.91
C PRO A 164 19.54 -3.31 -11.28
N ASP A 165 19.34 -4.62 -11.39
CA ASP A 165 20.37 -5.55 -10.96
C ASP A 165 21.64 -5.23 -11.74
N LYS A 166 22.73 -4.94 -11.03
CA LYS A 166 24.03 -4.80 -11.66
C LYS A 166 24.31 -6.13 -12.32
N CYS A 167 24.29 -6.19 -13.66
CA CYS A 167 24.93 -7.28 -14.38
C CYS A 167 26.28 -7.51 -13.71
N ARG A 168 26.48 -8.71 -13.13
CA ARG A 168 27.82 -9.17 -12.79
C ARG A 168 28.47 -9.46 -14.12
N ASP A 169 29.07 -8.43 -14.71
CA ASP A 169 30.03 -8.62 -15.80
C ASP A 169 31.21 -9.39 -15.18
N ASN A 170 31.19 -10.71 -15.39
CA ASN A 170 32.32 -11.62 -15.17
C ASN A 170 32.83 -12.05 -16.54
#